data_AF-A0A0F5EY41-F1
#
_entry.id   AF-A0A0F5EY41-F1
#
_cell.length_a   1.000
_cell.length_b   1.000
_cell.length_c   1.000
_cell.angle_alpha   90.00
_cell.angle_beta   90.00
_cell.angle_gamma   90.00
#
_symmetry.space_group_name_H-M   'P 1'
#
loop_
_entity.id
_entity.type
_entity.pdbx_description
1 polymer ?
#
loop_
_entity_poly.entity_id
_entity_poly.type
_entity_poly.pdbx_seq_one_letter_code
_entity_poly.pdbx_strand_id
1 'polypeptide(L)'
;MKFRANLLQPQKLNGWLFSINPNKVRADLKTRLEEYQEECFLALWDYWTEGIARRDEVKRKLLDWKEKESLSKSKGSEAGRLLNQRKQEKHRLELELAQIKQLDLFVAL
;
A
#
# COMPACT_ATOMS: atom_id res chain seq x y z
N MET A 1 13.68 -27.64 -24.68
CA MET A 1 14.85 -27.42 -23.79
C MET A 1 14.39 -27.65 -22.35
N LYS A 2 14.81 -28.74 -21.70
CA LYS A 2 14.41 -29.04 -20.31
C LYS A 2 15.43 -28.39 -19.38
N PHE A 3 15.07 -27.31 -18.68
CA PHE A 3 15.87 -26.79 -17.57
C PHE A 3 15.83 -27.83 -16.45
N ARG A 4 16.88 -28.66 -16.33
CA ARG A 4 17.13 -29.42 -15.12
C ARG A 4 17.55 -28.43 -14.05
N ALA A 5 16.61 -28.04 -13.18
CA ALA A 5 16.92 -27.34 -11.96
C ALA A 5 17.70 -28.31 -11.05
N ASN A 6 19.02 -28.32 -11.18
CA ASN A 6 19.88 -28.82 -10.12
C ASN A 6 19.69 -27.88 -8.94
N LEU A 7 18.87 -28.28 -7.97
CA LEU A 7 18.72 -27.58 -6.69
C LEU A 7 20.13 -27.42 -6.08
N LEU A 8 20.59 -26.18 -6.00
CA LEU A 8 21.84 -25.88 -5.31
C LEU A 8 21.70 -26.34 -3.86
N GLN A 9 22.74 -26.97 -3.32
CA GLN A 9 22.75 -27.34 -1.90
C GLN A 9 22.57 -26.06 -1.06
N PRO A 10 21.69 -26.04 -0.04
CA PRO A 10 21.39 -24.83 0.74
C PRO A 10 22.65 -24.13 1.28
N GLN A 11 23.68 -24.90 1.64
CA GLN A 11 24.96 -24.39 2.14
C GLN A 11 25.73 -23.53 1.12
N LYS A 12 25.56 -23.79 -0.18
CA LYS A 12 26.25 -23.07 -1.26
C LYS A 12 25.36 -22.02 -1.93
N LEU A 13 24.06 -21.98 -1.56
CA LEU A 13 23.07 -21.11 -2.19
C LEU A 13 23.42 -19.65 -2.01
N ASN A 14 23.78 -19.22 -0.80
CA ASN A 14 24.12 -17.83 -0.54
C ASN A 14 25.39 -17.41 -1.28
N GLY A 15 26.43 -18.26 -1.27
CA GLY A 15 27.68 -17.98 -2.00
C GLY A 15 27.47 -17.84 -3.50
N TRP A 16 26.62 -18.68 -4.11
CA TRP A 16 26.24 -18.53 -5.51
C TRP A 16 25.38 -17.29 -5.74
N LEU A 17 24.36 -17.06 -4.91
CA LEU A 17 23.44 -15.92 -5.05
C LEU A 17 24.20 -14.59 -5.05
N PHE A 18 25.11 -14.38 -4.09
CA PHE A 18 25.91 -13.16 -3.99
C PHE A 18 27.02 -13.05 -5.04
N SER A 19 27.37 -14.16 -5.72
CA SER A 19 28.29 -14.12 -6.86
C SER A 19 27.68 -13.59 -8.15
N ILE A 20 26.34 -13.50 -8.23
CA ILE A 20 25.63 -12.99 -9.41
C ILE A 20 25.73 -11.46 -9.43
N ASN A 21 26.31 -10.90 -10.49
CA ASN A 21 26.35 -9.46 -10.73
C ASN A 21 25.02 -8.98 -11.38
N PRO A 22 24.22 -8.13 -10.71
CA PRO A 22 22.94 -7.66 -11.25
C PRO A 22 23.03 -6.93 -12.59
N ASN A 23 24.16 -6.27 -12.89
CA ASN A 23 24.39 -5.58 -14.16
C ASN A 23 24.62 -6.55 -15.33
N LYS A 24 24.87 -7.83 -15.04
CA LYS A 24 24.99 -8.90 -16.04
C LYS A 24 23.71 -9.73 -16.19
N VAL A 25 22.63 -9.31 -15.52
CA VAL A 25 21.31 -9.94 -15.58
C VAL A 25 20.39 -9.09 -16.46
N ARG A 26 19.41 -9.74 -17.09
CA ARG A 26 18.38 -9.08 -17.89
C ARG A 26 17.67 -7.99 -17.05
N ALA A 27 17.43 -6.82 -17.65
CA ALA A 27 16.99 -5.63 -16.93
C ALA A 27 15.67 -5.79 -16.16
N ASP A 28 14.75 -6.62 -16.66
CA ASP A 28 13.48 -6.97 -16.01
C ASP A 28 13.65 -7.80 -14.72
N LEU A 29 14.77 -8.51 -14.58
CA LEU A 29 15.09 -9.35 -13.42
C LEU A 29 16.06 -8.68 -12.46
N LYS A 30 16.77 -7.64 -12.89
CA LYS A 30 17.79 -6.94 -12.11
C LYS A 30 17.24 -6.47 -10.76
N THR A 31 16.17 -5.69 -10.76
CA THR A 31 15.56 -5.14 -9.54
C THR A 31 15.14 -6.25 -8.58
N ARG A 32 14.49 -7.30 -9.11
CA ARG A 32 14.04 -8.43 -8.29
C ARG A 32 15.19 -9.24 -7.70
N LEU A 33 16.31 -9.34 -8.41
CA LEU A 33 17.52 -9.98 -7.88
C LEU A 33 18.16 -9.14 -6.77
N GLU A 34 18.27 -7.82 -6.96
CA GLU A 34 18.82 -6.90 -5.97
C GLU A 34 17.98 -6.92 -4.67
N GLU A 35 16.65 -6.83 -4.80
CA GLU A 35 15.72 -6.97 -3.67
C GLU A 35 15.92 -8.31 -2.94
N TYR A 36 16.07 -9.40 -3.68
CA TYR A 36 16.24 -10.72 -3.07
C TYR A 36 17.61 -10.90 -2.40
N GLN A 37 18.69 -10.38 -3.00
CA GLN A 37 20.02 -10.36 -2.39
C GLN A 37 20.01 -9.57 -1.08
N GLU A 38 19.36 -8.40 -1.07
CA GLU A 38 19.22 -7.55 0.11
C GLU A 38 18.40 -8.24 1.21
N GLU A 39 17.26 -8.83 0.87
CA GLU A 39 16.45 -9.60 1.83
C GLU A 39 17.23 -10.76 2.47
N CYS A 40 18.02 -11.48 1.67
CA CYS A 40 18.88 -12.55 2.16
C CYS A 40 19.99 -12.03 3.07
N PHE A 41 20.60 -10.88 2.73
CA PHE A 41 21.63 -10.26 3.54
C PHE A 41 21.10 -9.81 4.90
N LEU A 42 19.95 -9.13 4.93
CA LEU A 42 19.30 -8.69 6.16
C LEU A 42 18.93 -9.88 7.06
N ALA A 43 18.37 -10.95 6.48
CA ALA A 43 18.03 -12.15 7.26
C ALA A 43 19.28 -12.81 7.88
N LEU A 44 20.40 -12.85 7.15
CA LEU A 44 21.68 -13.36 7.66
C LEU A 44 22.25 -12.44 8.74
N TRP A 45 22.18 -11.12 8.54
CA TRP A 45 22.64 -10.13 9.51
C TRP A 45 21.87 -10.22 10.81
N ASP A 46 20.53 -10.18 10.76
CA ASP A 46 19.65 -10.28 11.93
C ASP A 46 19.91 -11.56 12.71
N TYR A 47 20.12 -12.68 12.00
CA TYR A 47 20.48 -13.94 12.65
C TYR A 47 21.86 -13.87 13.31
N TRP A 48 22.84 -13.26 12.66
CA TRP A 48 24.20 -13.16 13.19
C TRP A 48 24.30 -12.20 14.40
N THR A 49 23.56 -11.09 14.39
CA THR A 49 23.63 -10.05 15.43
C THR A 49 22.64 -10.26 16.57
N GLU A 50 21.44 -10.77 16.27
CA GLU A 50 20.35 -10.91 17.24
C GLU A 50 19.95 -12.37 17.50
N GLY A 51 20.50 -13.32 16.74
CA GLY A 51 20.19 -14.75 16.87
C GLY A 51 18.85 -15.17 16.27
N ILE A 52 18.09 -14.26 15.65
CA ILE A 52 16.72 -14.51 15.16
C ILE A 52 16.50 -13.82 13.81
N ALA A 53 16.02 -14.56 12.80
CA ALA A 53 15.58 -13.97 11.54
C ALA A 53 14.17 -13.37 11.67
N ARG A 54 13.99 -12.06 11.41
CA ARG A 54 12.71 -11.32 11.66
C ARG A 54 11.83 -11.10 10.42
N ARG A 55 12.12 -11.74 9.29
CA ARG A 55 11.42 -11.50 8.01
C ARG A 55 9.88 -11.62 8.12
N ASP A 56 9.39 -12.62 8.83
CA ASP A 56 7.94 -12.84 8.98
C ASP A 56 7.28 -11.76 9.85
N GLU A 57 7.99 -11.25 10.86
CA GLU A 57 7.53 -10.15 11.70
C GLU A 57 7.36 -8.87 10.87
N VAL A 58 8.37 -8.54 10.05
CA VAL A 58 8.35 -7.38 9.15
C VAL A 58 7.20 -7.49 8.15
N LYS A 59 7.04 -8.67 7.54
CA LYS A 59 5.96 -8.93 6.57
C LYS A 59 4.58 -8.73 7.19
N ARG A 60 4.37 -9.23 8.42
CA ARG A 60 3.11 -9.02 9.16
C ARG A 60 2.86 -7.54 9.44
N LYS A 61 3.85 -6.81 9.97
CA LYS A 61 3.74 -5.36 10.23
C LYS A 61 3.38 -4.58 8.96
N LEU A 62 3.94 -4.97 7.82
CA LEU A 62 3.65 -4.33 6.53
C LEU A 62 2.20 -4.57 6.08
N LEU A 63 1.68 -5.78 6.27
CA LEU A 63 0.28 -6.10 5.97
C LEU A 63 -0.67 -5.30 6.86
N ASP A 64 -0.42 -5.27 8.17
CA ASP A 64 -1.21 -4.50 9.13
C ASP A 64 -1.19 -3.00 8.78
N TRP A 65 -0.05 -2.47 8.35
CA TRP A 65 0.08 -1.08 7.93
C TRP A 65 -0.73 -0.79 6.66
N LYS A 66 -0.67 -1.67 5.66
CA LYS A 66 -1.45 -1.53 4.42
C LYS A 66 -2.96 -1.56 4.67
N GLU A 67 -3.41 -2.42 5.59
CA GLU A 67 -4.82 -2.47 5.99
C GLU A 67 -5.25 -1.16 6.67
N LYS A 68 -4.44 -0.66 7.62
CA LYS A 68 -4.68 0.64 8.28
C LYS A 68 -4.73 1.79 7.28
N GLU A 69 -3.82 1.82 6.31
CA GLU A 69 -3.78 2.84 5.27
C GLU A 69 -5.05 2.79 4.40
N SER A 70 -5.43 1.59 3.96
CA SER A 70 -6.65 1.36 3.17
C SER A 70 -7.91 1.84 3.92
N LEU A 71 -8.03 1.48 5.19
CA LEU A 71 -9.14 1.90 6.04
C LEU A 71 -9.18 3.42 6.19
N SER A 72 -8.02 4.06 6.41
CA SER A 72 -7.91 5.52 6.50
C SER A 72 -8.38 6.21 5.22
N LYS A 73 -7.93 5.74 4.05
CA LYS A 73 -8.35 6.26 2.73
C LYS A 73 -9.86 6.09 2.51
N SER A 74 -10.43 4.95 2.90
CA SER A 74 -11.88 4.70 2.81
C SER A 74 -12.67 5.69 3.67
N LYS A 75 -12.26 5.88 4.92
CA LYS A 75 -12.89 6.85 5.84
C LYS A 75 -12.83 8.27 5.30
N GLY A 76 -11.68 8.70 4.77
CA GLY A 76 -11.55 10.01 4.13
C GLY A 76 -12.50 10.18 2.93
N SER A 77 -12.63 9.13 2.11
CA SER A 77 -13.54 9.13 0.96
C SER A 77 -15.02 9.21 1.37
N GLU A 78 -15.40 8.51 2.43
CA GLU A 78 -16.75 8.56 3.01
C GLU A 78 -17.05 9.94 3.60
N ALA A 79 -16.13 10.50 4.38
CA ALA A 79 -16.27 11.84 4.93
C ALA A 79 -16.45 12.89 3.83
N GLY A 80 -15.69 12.79 2.73
CA GLY A 80 -15.83 13.67 1.57
C GLY A 80 -17.22 13.56 0.91
N ARG A 81 -17.77 12.34 0.79
CA ARG A 81 -19.13 12.12 0.28
C ARG A 81 -20.18 12.77 1.19
N LEU A 82 -20.07 12.56 2.50
CA LEU A 82 -20.99 13.12 3.49
C LEU A 82 -20.97 14.66 3.48
N LEU A 83 -19.79 15.27 3.38
CA LEU A 83 -19.65 16.73 3.24
C LEU A 83 -20.33 17.25 1.97
N ASN A 84 -20.17 16.55 0.85
CA ASN A 84 -20.82 16.94 -0.40
C ASN A 84 -22.34 16.83 -0.33
N GLN A 85 -22.87 15.76 0.29
CA GLN A 85 -24.30 15.61 0.55
C GLN A 85 -24.83 16.77 1.39
N ARG A 86 -24.12 17.13 2.47
CA ARG A 86 -24.52 18.24 3.34
C ARG A 86 -24.51 19.58 2.61
N LYS A 87 -23.56 19.80 1.70
CA LYS A 87 -23.50 20.99 0.86
C LYS A 87 -24.72 21.10 -0.07
N GLN A 88 -25.15 19.98 -0.65
CA GLN A 88 -26.34 19.93 -1.51
C GLN A 88 -27.63 20.15 -0.71
N GLU A 89 -27.74 19.55 0.48
CA GLU A 89 -28.88 19.75 1.39
C GLU A 89 -29.01 21.22 1.80
N LYS A 90 -27.92 21.83 2.26
CA LYS A 90 -27.90 23.25 2.63
C LYS A 90 -28.37 24.13 1.46
N HIS A 91 -27.84 23.89 0.27
CA HIS A 91 -28.24 24.67 -0.91
C HIS A 91 -29.74 24.49 -1.23
N ARG A 92 -30.27 23.28 -1.11
CA ARG A 92 -31.71 23.02 -1.31
C ARG A 92 -32.57 23.79 -0.30
N LEU A 93 -32.20 23.75 0.98
CA LEU A 93 -32.91 24.49 2.03
C LEU A 93 -32.87 26.00 1.81
N GLU A 94 -31.76 26.54 1.31
CA GLU A 94 -31.64 27.96 0.95
C GLU A 94 -32.61 28.34 -0.19
N LEU A 95 -32.75 27.47 -1.20
CA LEU A 95 -33.70 27.67 -2.31
C LEU A 95 -35.15 27.60 -1.83
N GLU A 96 -35.48 26.58 -1.01
CA GLU A 96 -36.82 26.44 -0.42
C GLU A 96 -37.19 27.67 0.42
N LEU A 97 -36.27 28.14 1.27
CA LEU A 97 -36.47 29.34 2.08
C LEU A 97 -36.67 30.59 1.21
N ALA A 98 -35.90 30.75 0.14
CA ALA A 98 -36.06 31.87 -0.80
C ALA A 98 -37.44 31.84 -1.47
N GLN A 99 -37.91 30.66 -1.86
CA GLN A 99 -39.23 30.49 -2.47
C GLN A 99 -40.36 30.80 -1.49
N ILE A 100 -40.25 30.35 -0.23
CA ILE A 100 -41.22 30.67 0.83
C ILE A 100 -41.29 32.18 1.05
N LYS A 101 -40.15 32.85 1.18
CA LYS A 101 -40.09 34.31 1.36
C LYS A 101 -40.70 35.06 0.17
N GLN A 102 -40.48 34.56 -1.04
CA GLN A 102 -41.08 35.13 -2.23
C GLN A 102 -42.60 35.03 -2.21
N LEU A 103 -43.16 33.88 -1.78
CA LEU A 103 -44.61 33.70 -1.65
C LEU A 103 -45.22 34.61 -0.58
N ASP A 104 -44.57 34.77 0.57
CA ASP A 104 -45.01 35.65 1.66
C ASP A 104 -45.14 37.11 1.22
N LEU A 105 -44.16 37.59 0.43
CA LEU A 105 -44.19 38.93 -0.19
C LEU A 105 -45.41 39.15 -1.12
N PHE A 106 -45.94 38.10 -1.74
CA PHE A 106 -47.11 38.20 -2.61
C PHE A 106 -48.45 38.13 -1.88
N VAL A 107 -48.49 37.63 -0.63
CA VAL A 107 -49.71 37.54 0.19
C VAL A 107 -49.99 38.84 0.94
N ALA A 108 -48.99 39.71 1.12
CA ALA A 108 -49.12 40.98 1.84
C ALA A 108 -49.63 42.17 1.00
N LEU A 109 -50.12 41.93 -0.23
CA LEU A 109 -50.75 42.91 -1.14
C LEU A 109 -52.25 42.62 -1.29
#